data_AF-A0A5C6D511-F1
#
_entry.id   AF-A0A5C6D511-F1
#
_cell.length_a   1.000
_cell.length_b   1.000
_cell.length_c   1.000
_cell.angle_alpha   90.00
_cell.angle_beta   90.00
_cell.angle_gamma   90.00
#
_symmetry.space_group_name_H-M   'P 1'
#
loop_
_entity.id
_entity.type
_entity.pdbx_description
1 polymer ?
#
loop_
_entity_poly.entity_id
_entity_poly.type
_entity_poly.pdbx_seq_one_letter_code
_entity_poly.pdbx_strand_id
1 'polypeptide(L)'
;MLRPAPLTLVIPFCCLCYATTSASTVVFFDSSQIATNVASGVTSDTISSNGFLFTYTRDKLFTGGIGPDPIGRTVRVPWPEGIEAQGVTTPPPGSNSQKAQIFIERVDGHVFDLTSFTAKLLANTAGAGGSIEIMPLLSGEDAFNDPLYFNATGYYGQSFSYDTSPNYLGSTALLKNFDSYIVNLYVDFAFTALVLAGNAVGLPGDFDLDGDVDGNDFLAWQRNPGVGNVADWQSNYGSPLLVARIAAVPEPSAMFLLLLGMLALFVHERLIGLHAPSNAILTRFRWVEAHAGEHPR
;
A
#
# COMPACT_ATOMS: atom_id res chain seq x y z
N MET A 1 -61.19 -10.14 -36.69
CA MET A 1 -59.78 -10.01 -37.10
C MET A 1 -59.07 -9.12 -36.10
N LEU A 2 -58.34 -9.70 -35.14
CA LEU A 2 -57.55 -8.99 -34.14
C LEU A 2 -56.07 -9.35 -34.39
N ARG A 3 -55.24 -8.36 -34.71
CA ARG A 3 -53.79 -8.55 -34.85
C ARG A 3 -53.15 -8.54 -33.45
N PRO A 4 -52.25 -9.48 -33.10
CA PRO A 4 -51.48 -9.39 -31.87
C PRO A 4 -50.35 -8.36 -32.02
N ALA A 5 -50.14 -7.56 -30.98
CA ALA A 5 -49.01 -6.63 -30.87
C ALA A 5 -47.72 -7.40 -30.54
N PRO A 6 -46.54 -6.96 -31.03
CA PRO A 6 -45.29 -7.61 -30.69
C PRO A 6 -44.85 -7.24 -29.27
N LEU A 7 -44.63 -8.27 -28.45
CA LEU A 7 -44.01 -8.14 -27.13
C LEU A 7 -42.49 -8.02 -27.33
N THR A 8 -41.93 -6.83 -27.14
CA THR A 8 -40.48 -6.62 -27.22
C THR A 8 -39.84 -7.07 -25.90
N LEU A 9 -39.20 -8.24 -25.92
CA LEU A 9 -38.41 -8.76 -24.80
C LEU A 9 -37.07 -8.00 -24.76
N VAL A 10 -36.93 -7.07 -23.84
CA VAL A 10 -35.64 -6.44 -23.53
C VAL A 10 -34.88 -7.37 -22.59
N ILE A 11 -33.89 -8.09 -23.12
CA ILE A 11 -32.95 -8.88 -22.31
C ILE A 11 -31.87 -7.90 -21.84
N PRO A 12 -31.71 -7.65 -20.53
CA PRO A 12 -30.60 -6.84 -20.06
C PRO A 12 -29.32 -7.63 -20.29
N PHE A 13 -28.48 -7.14 -21.19
CA PHE A 13 -27.12 -7.64 -21.39
C PHE A 13 -26.30 -7.19 -20.18
N CYS A 14 -26.32 -7.99 -19.11
CA CYS A 14 -25.44 -7.80 -17.97
C CYS A 14 -24.04 -8.20 -18.44
N CYS A 15 -23.21 -7.20 -18.76
CA CYS A 15 -21.76 -7.42 -18.90
C CYS A 15 -21.26 -7.90 -17.54
N LEU A 16 -21.09 -9.22 -17.37
CA LEU A 16 -20.25 -9.74 -16.31
C LEU A 16 -18.81 -9.33 -16.63
N CYS A 17 -18.38 -8.21 -16.07
CA CYS A 17 -16.97 -7.94 -15.84
C CYS A 17 -16.50 -8.98 -14.82
N TYR A 18 -15.98 -10.11 -15.28
CA TYR A 18 -15.15 -10.95 -14.43
C TYR A 18 -13.88 -10.13 -14.17
N ALA A 19 -13.74 -9.57 -12.97
CA ALA A 19 -12.44 -9.15 -12.50
C ALA A 19 -11.61 -10.43 -12.37
N THR A 20 -10.67 -10.65 -13.28
CA THR A 20 -9.65 -11.66 -13.09
C THR A 20 -8.68 -11.12 -12.06
N THR A 21 -8.79 -11.53 -10.79
CA THR A 21 -7.75 -11.27 -9.80
C THR A 21 -6.50 -12.05 -10.23
N SER A 22 -5.46 -11.31 -10.60
CA SER A 22 -4.17 -11.89 -10.95
C SER A 22 -3.27 -11.77 -9.73
N ALA A 23 -2.58 -12.85 -9.37
CA ALA A 23 -1.44 -12.77 -8.46
C ALA A 23 -0.55 -11.60 -8.90
N SER A 24 -0.32 -10.63 -8.01
CA SER A 24 0.46 -9.45 -8.36
C SER A 24 1.94 -9.81 -8.29
N THR A 25 2.54 -10.06 -9.45
CA THR A 25 3.99 -10.25 -9.55
C THR A 25 4.68 -8.90 -9.59
N VAL A 26 5.52 -8.65 -8.60
CA VAL A 26 6.34 -7.44 -8.50
C VAL A 26 7.78 -7.79 -8.83
N VAL A 27 8.30 -7.15 -9.87
CA VAL A 27 9.73 -7.14 -10.20
C VAL A 27 10.34 -5.89 -9.57
N PHE A 28 11.26 -6.07 -8.62
CA PHE A 28 11.88 -4.98 -7.87
C PHE A 28 13.12 -4.40 -8.57
N PHE A 29 13.55 -3.25 -8.07
CA PHE A 29 14.76 -2.52 -8.49
C PHE A 29 14.62 -1.85 -9.85
N ASP A 30 13.41 -1.37 -10.14
CA ASP A 30 13.15 -0.50 -11.28
C ASP A 30 13.17 0.98 -10.86
N SER A 31 13.70 1.83 -11.74
CA SER A 31 13.85 3.27 -11.47
C SER A 31 12.53 4.04 -11.27
N SER A 32 11.39 3.49 -11.70
CA SER A 32 10.06 4.06 -11.46
C SER A 32 9.52 3.76 -10.06
N GLN A 33 10.10 2.78 -9.36
CA GLN A 33 9.64 2.36 -8.04
C GLN A 33 10.20 3.27 -6.95
N ILE A 34 9.36 3.57 -5.96
CA ILE A 34 9.72 4.41 -4.82
C ILE A 34 9.98 3.52 -3.60
N ALA A 35 11.16 3.65 -3.00
CA ALA A 35 11.45 3.13 -1.67
C ALA A 35 11.22 4.21 -0.61
N THR A 36 10.16 4.07 0.17
CA THR A 36 9.83 4.98 1.27
C THR A 36 10.49 4.48 2.55
N ASN A 37 11.29 5.30 3.24
CA ASN A 37 11.80 4.92 4.56
C ASN A 37 10.63 4.82 5.57
N VAL A 38 10.57 3.71 6.29
CA VAL A 38 9.53 3.42 7.30
C VAL A 38 10.13 3.52 8.70
N ALA A 39 11.32 2.98 8.89
CA ALA A 39 12.03 3.04 10.16
C ALA A 39 13.54 3.12 9.94
N SER A 40 14.24 3.68 10.92
CA SER A 40 15.70 3.72 10.96
C SER A 40 16.18 3.43 12.37
N GLY A 41 16.94 2.36 12.53
CA GLY A 41 17.52 1.92 13.80
C GLY A 41 19.03 2.19 13.86
N VAL A 42 19.65 1.81 14.98
CA VAL A 42 21.10 1.93 15.16
C VAL A 42 21.86 1.00 14.22
N THR A 43 21.34 -0.21 13.99
CA THR A 43 21.98 -1.22 13.12
C THR A 43 21.07 -1.78 12.03
N SER A 44 19.97 -1.09 11.73
CA SER A 44 19.00 -1.49 10.71
C SER A 44 18.31 -0.29 10.07
N ASP A 45 17.71 -0.50 8.92
CA ASP A 45 16.73 0.38 8.28
C ASP A 45 15.57 -0.46 7.73
N THR A 46 14.39 0.15 7.65
CA THR A 46 13.22 -0.44 6.99
C THR A 46 12.72 0.50 5.90
N ILE A 47 12.46 -0.05 4.71
CA ILE A 47 11.80 0.66 3.61
C ILE A 47 10.53 -0.07 3.18
N SER A 48 9.57 0.66 2.64
CA SER A 48 8.39 0.12 1.95
C SER A 48 8.45 0.43 0.46
N SER A 49 8.12 -0.57 -0.36
CA SER A 49 7.99 -0.42 -1.81
C SER A 49 7.01 -1.46 -2.34
N ASN A 50 6.07 -1.06 -3.19
CA ASN A 50 5.12 -1.95 -3.89
C ASN A 50 4.36 -2.93 -2.98
N GLY A 51 3.99 -2.51 -1.76
CA GLY A 51 3.26 -3.35 -0.81
C GLY A 51 4.13 -4.28 0.04
N PHE A 52 5.46 -4.21 -0.09
CA PHE A 52 6.41 -4.98 0.72
C PHE A 52 7.21 -4.08 1.66
N LEU A 53 7.61 -4.64 2.80
CA LEU A 53 8.57 -4.08 3.71
C LEU A 53 9.89 -4.84 3.59
N PHE A 54 10.98 -4.09 3.57
CA PHE A 54 12.34 -4.61 3.61
C PHE A 54 13.04 -4.02 4.83
N THR A 55 13.27 -4.84 5.84
CA THR A 55 14.11 -4.49 6.99
C THR A 55 15.49 -5.10 6.79
N TYR A 56 16.53 -4.30 6.72
CA TYR A 56 17.88 -4.78 6.44
C TYR A 56 18.91 -4.17 7.38
N THR A 57 19.98 -4.93 7.60
CA THR A 57 21.04 -4.54 8.53
C THR A 57 21.96 -3.47 7.93
N ARG A 58 22.35 -2.51 8.76
CA ARG A 58 23.26 -1.40 8.43
C ARG A 58 24.26 -1.24 9.54
N ASP A 59 25.56 -1.27 9.25
CA ASP A 59 26.57 -1.13 10.29
C ASP A 59 26.89 0.36 10.54
N LYS A 60 25.92 1.08 11.09
CA LYS A 60 26.05 2.52 11.35
C LYS A 60 27.02 2.82 12.50
N LEU A 61 27.38 1.82 13.31
CA LEU A 61 28.35 1.98 14.40
C LEU A 61 29.80 1.71 13.96
N PHE A 62 30.03 1.40 12.68
CA PHE A 62 31.37 1.18 12.15
C PHE A 62 32.19 2.48 12.13
N THR A 63 33.36 2.47 12.76
CA THR A 63 34.29 3.62 12.81
C THR A 63 35.62 3.36 12.10
N GLY A 64 35.74 2.27 11.33
CA GLY A 64 37.01 1.77 10.77
C GLY A 64 37.50 2.43 9.47
N GLY A 65 37.14 3.68 9.21
CA GLY A 65 37.67 4.45 8.08
C GLY A 65 39.06 5.03 8.37
N ILE A 66 39.82 5.36 7.33
CA ILE A 66 40.95 6.29 7.43
C ILE A 66 40.48 7.62 6.82
N GLY A 67 39.98 8.56 7.62
CA GLY A 67 39.49 9.87 7.18
C GLY A 67 38.67 10.63 8.24
N PRO A 68 38.18 11.86 7.99
CA PRO A 68 37.36 12.60 8.95
C PRO A 68 35.92 12.05 8.89
N ASP A 69 35.65 11.11 9.78
CA ASP A 69 34.64 10.04 9.69
C ASP A 69 33.17 10.49 9.57
N PRO A 70 32.37 9.91 8.65
CA PRO A 70 30.98 9.60 8.95
C PRO A 70 30.91 8.36 9.86
N ILE A 71 30.00 8.39 10.84
CA ILE A 71 29.67 7.24 11.69
C ILE A 71 28.94 6.21 10.80
N GLY A 72 29.55 5.05 10.57
CA GLY A 72 28.95 3.93 9.85
C GLY A 72 29.61 3.57 8.52
N ARG A 73 29.30 2.36 8.03
CA ARG A 73 29.83 1.83 6.77
C ARG A 73 29.07 2.36 5.56
N THR A 74 29.80 2.82 4.54
CA THR A 74 29.22 3.34 3.29
C THR A 74 28.32 2.31 2.59
N VAL A 75 27.19 2.78 2.06
CA VAL A 75 26.29 2.00 1.19
C VAL A 75 26.84 2.01 -0.24
N ARG A 76 27.02 0.83 -0.83
CA ARG A 76 27.58 0.61 -2.18
C ARG A 76 26.50 0.34 -3.21
N VAL A 77 25.38 -0.25 -2.81
CA VAL A 77 24.21 -0.51 -3.67
C VAL A 77 22.98 0.14 -3.05
N PRO A 78 22.73 1.44 -3.36
CA PRO A 78 21.51 2.10 -2.95
C PRO A 78 20.31 1.68 -3.81
N TRP A 79 19.12 2.11 -3.42
CA TRP A 79 17.93 2.03 -4.28
C TRP A 79 18.02 3.11 -5.38
N PRO A 80 17.58 2.84 -6.62
CA PRO A 80 16.89 1.64 -7.10
C PRO A 80 17.80 0.51 -7.57
N GLU A 81 19.14 0.64 -7.51
CA GLU A 81 20.06 -0.41 -7.99
C GLU A 81 19.97 -1.71 -7.19
N GLY A 82 19.48 -1.65 -5.95
CA GLY A 82 19.29 -2.81 -5.09
C GLY A 82 18.95 -2.45 -3.65
N ILE A 83 18.98 -3.47 -2.80
CA ILE A 83 19.00 -3.33 -1.33
C ILE A 83 20.21 -4.06 -0.80
N GLU A 84 21.16 -3.29 -0.27
CA GLU A 84 22.32 -3.79 0.43
C GLU A 84 22.02 -4.09 1.91
N ALA A 85 22.48 -5.23 2.40
CA ALA A 85 22.61 -5.54 3.82
C ALA A 85 24.09 -5.65 4.21
N GLN A 86 24.42 -5.18 5.40
CA GLN A 86 25.77 -5.18 5.94
C GLN A 86 25.87 -6.06 7.18
N GLY A 87 26.95 -6.80 7.33
CA GLY A 87 27.29 -7.41 8.62
C GLY A 87 27.50 -6.30 9.66
N VAL A 88 26.93 -6.45 10.84
CA VAL A 88 26.87 -5.39 11.86
C VAL A 88 27.79 -5.69 13.03
N THR A 89 28.39 -4.64 13.59
CA THR A 89 29.23 -4.73 14.79
C THR A 89 28.43 -5.11 16.05
N THR A 90 27.16 -4.76 16.08
CA THR A 90 26.22 -5.11 17.16
C THR A 90 24.88 -5.57 16.55
N PRO A 91 24.33 -6.72 16.97
CA PRO A 91 23.03 -7.15 16.47
C PRO A 91 21.93 -6.10 16.70
N PRO A 92 20.94 -6.00 15.81
CA PRO A 92 19.73 -5.22 16.07
C PRO A 92 19.02 -5.70 17.34
N PRO A 93 18.28 -4.83 18.05
CA PRO A 93 17.45 -5.25 19.18
C PRO A 93 16.54 -6.42 18.80
N GLY A 94 16.55 -7.50 19.59
CA GLY A 94 15.75 -8.70 19.32
C GLY A 94 16.39 -9.74 18.40
N SER A 95 17.59 -9.47 17.85
CA SER A 95 18.38 -10.44 17.08
C SER A 95 19.70 -10.75 17.79
N ASN A 96 20.19 -11.97 17.65
CA ASN A 96 21.53 -12.39 18.09
C ASN A 96 22.53 -12.48 16.93
N SER A 97 22.09 -12.14 15.71
CA SER A 97 22.89 -12.29 14.49
C SER A 97 23.61 -10.98 14.15
N GLN A 98 24.90 -11.11 13.84
CA GLN A 98 25.72 -10.03 13.27
C GLN A 98 25.85 -10.15 11.74
N LYS A 99 25.22 -11.17 11.14
CA LYS A 99 25.25 -11.40 9.69
C LYS A 99 24.60 -10.23 8.96
N ALA A 100 24.97 -10.03 7.69
CA ALA A 100 24.17 -9.21 6.80
C ALA A 100 22.81 -9.91 6.66
N GLN A 101 21.73 -9.17 6.91
CA GLN A 101 20.38 -9.71 6.90
C GLN A 101 19.42 -8.78 6.15
N ILE A 102 18.53 -9.39 5.37
CA ILE A 102 17.33 -8.76 4.81
C ILE A 102 16.13 -9.56 5.28
N PHE A 103 15.21 -8.92 5.97
CA PHE A 103 13.89 -9.42 6.31
C PHE A 103 12.87 -8.83 5.35
N ILE A 104 12.06 -9.68 4.74
CA ILE A 104 11.06 -9.31 3.74
C ILE A 104 9.70 -9.78 4.24
N GLU A 105 8.72 -8.89 4.22
CA GLU A 105 7.33 -9.20 4.54
C GLU A 105 6.41 -8.34 3.67
N ARG A 106 5.13 -8.68 3.59
CA ARG A 106 4.13 -7.78 3.01
C ARG A 106 3.58 -6.81 4.06
N VAL A 107 3.26 -5.60 3.62
CA VAL A 107 2.61 -4.57 4.46
C VAL A 107 1.25 -5.05 4.99
N ASP A 108 0.55 -5.88 4.21
CA ASP A 108 -0.76 -6.46 4.53
C ASP A 108 -0.66 -7.79 5.31
N GLY A 109 0.54 -8.32 5.54
CA GLY A 109 0.77 -9.57 6.25
C GLY A 109 0.38 -10.83 5.46
N HIS A 110 0.03 -10.72 4.18
CA HIS A 110 -0.29 -11.89 3.37
C HIS A 110 0.93 -12.72 3.02
N VAL A 111 0.67 -13.97 2.71
CA VAL A 111 1.67 -14.85 2.12
C VAL A 111 2.02 -14.44 0.69
N PHE A 112 3.24 -14.74 0.29
CA PHE A 112 3.75 -14.53 -1.07
C PHE A 112 4.79 -15.58 -1.42
N ASP A 113 5.17 -15.60 -2.70
CA ASP A 113 6.25 -16.42 -3.21
C ASP A 113 7.48 -15.54 -3.46
N LEU A 114 8.64 -15.97 -2.96
CA LEU A 114 9.93 -15.47 -3.42
C LEU A 114 10.29 -16.24 -4.69
N THR A 115 9.95 -15.68 -5.86
CA THR A 115 10.02 -16.40 -7.13
C THR A 115 11.45 -16.47 -7.67
N SER A 116 12.19 -15.37 -7.62
CA SER A 116 13.60 -15.34 -8.04
C SER A 116 14.34 -14.17 -7.41
N PHE A 117 15.66 -14.27 -7.33
CA PHE A 117 16.51 -13.16 -6.90
C PHE A 117 17.91 -13.24 -7.51
N THR A 118 18.57 -12.10 -7.59
CA THR A 118 20.01 -11.98 -7.86
C THR A 118 20.67 -11.30 -6.67
N ALA A 119 21.66 -11.97 -6.10
CA ALA A 119 22.47 -11.44 -5.01
C ALA A 119 23.88 -11.09 -5.50
N LYS A 120 24.33 -9.87 -5.20
CA LYS A 120 25.68 -9.38 -5.45
C LYS A 120 26.50 -9.41 -4.16
N LEU A 121 27.67 -10.04 -4.21
CA LEU A 121 28.62 -10.02 -3.10
C LEU A 121 29.27 -8.65 -2.97
N LEU A 122 29.32 -8.14 -1.74
CA LEU A 122 29.99 -6.89 -1.40
C LEU A 122 31.18 -7.11 -0.46
N ALA A 123 31.57 -8.35 -0.27
CA ALA A 123 32.89 -8.77 0.21
C ALA A 123 33.25 -10.13 -0.39
N ASN A 124 34.50 -10.57 -0.21
CA ASN A 124 34.91 -11.92 -0.59
C ASN A 124 34.40 -12.93 0.45
N THR A 125 33.88 -14.07 0.01
CA THR A 125 33.56 -15.20 0.90
C THR A 125 34.79 -16.08 1.18
N ALA A 126 35.98 -15.66 0.69
CA ALA A 126 37.30 -16.24 0.97
C ALA A 126 37.51 -17.76 0.70
N GLY A 127 36.61 -18.42 -0.04
CA GLY A 127 36.66 -19.87 -0.33
C GLY A 127 35.38 -20.60 0.10
N ALA A 128 35.35 -21.93 -0.05
CA ALA A 128 34.14 -22.75 0.09
C ALA A 128 33.32 -22.46 1.36
N GLY A 129 32.01 -22.27 1.19
CA GLY A 129 31.06 -22.07 2.30
C GLY A 129 30.33 -20.72 2.30
N GLY A 130 30.49 -19.90 1.25
CA GLY A 130 29.60 -18.78 1.00
C GLY A 130 28.22 -19.28 0.60
N SER A 131 27.25 -19.25 1.52
CA SER A 131 25.86 -19.59 1.23
C SER A 131 24.95 -18.51 1.77
N ILE A 132 24.05 -18.01 0.91
CA ILE A 132 22.90 -17.24 1.35
C ILE A 132 21.93 -18.23 2.00
N GLU A 133 21.50 -17.92 3.21
CA GLU A 133 20.57 -18.72 4.00
C GLU A 133 19.21 -18.02 3.94
N ILE A 134 18.17 -18.71 3.47
CA ILE A 134 16.80 -18.17 3.47
C ILE A 134 15.93 -19.05 4.37
N MET A 135 15.47 -18.47 5.47
CA MET A 135 14.44 -19.06 6.32
C MET A 135 13.10 -18.38 5.99
N PRO A 136 12.13 -19.11 5.41
CA PRO A 136 10.75 -18.63 5.39
C PRO A 136 10.11 -18.76 6.76
N LEU A 137 9.17 -17.87 7.06
CA LEU A 137 8.37 -17.92 8.27
C LEU A 137 6.90 -18.03 7.92
N LEU A 138 6.15 -18.63 8.84
CA LEU A 138 4.71 -18.64 8.82
C LEU A 138 4.20 -18.31 10.23
N SER A 139 3.41 -17.25 10.34
CA SER A 139 2.92 -16.64 11.58
C SER A 139 4.05 -16.32 12.57
N GLY A 140 5.21 -15.88 12.07
CA GLY A 140 6.38 -15.53 12.88
C GLY A 140 7.20 -16.71 13.39
N GLU A 141 6.86 -17.95 13.00
CA GLU A 141 7.62 -19.16 13.33
C GLU A 141 8.42 -19.65 12.12
N ASP A 142 9.57 -20.27 12.35
CA ASP A 142 10.39 -20.88 11.30
C ASP A 142 9.59 -21.96 10.56
N ALA A 143 9.46 -21.82 9.23
CA ALA A 143 8.70 -22.77 8.43
C ALA A 143 9.45 -24.09 8.17
N PHE A 144 10.78 -24.08 8.32
CA PHE A 144 11.65 -25.23 8.15
C PHE A 144 12.53 -25.44 9.37
N ASN A 145 12.99 -26.69 9.59
CA ASN A 145 13.95 -26.99 10.65
C ASN A 145 15.32 -26.33 10.40
N ASP A 146 15.68 -26.17 9.13
CA ASP A 146 16.92 -25.55 8.67
C ASP A 146 16.60 -24.59 7.51
N PRO A 147 17.32 -23.47 7.35
CA PRO A 147 17.12 -22.58 6.22
C PRO A 147 17.48 -23.27 4.91
N LEU A 148 16.91 -22.78 3.81
CA LEU A 148 17.37 -23.15 2.47
C LEU A 148 18.71 -22.46 2.17
N TYR A 149 19.64 -23.21 1.59
CA TYR A 149 20.98 -22.73 1.28
C TYR A 149 21.15 -22.48 -0.22
N PHE A 150 21.71 -21.31 -0.55
CA PHE A 150 22.00 -20.87 -1.91
C PHE A 150 23.49 -20.54 -2.00
N ASN A 151 24.26 -21.37 -2.71
CA ASN A 151 25.70 -21.23 -2.85
C ASN A 151 26.03 -19.92 -3.57
N ALA A 152 26.66 -19.01 -2.83
CA ALA A 152 27.16 -17.72 -3.26
C ALA A 152 28.67 -17.61 -2.96
N THR A 153 29.42 -18.71 -3.10
CA THR A 153 30.87 -18.69 -2.89
C THR A 153 31.54 -17.92 -4.02
N GLY A 154 32.19 -16.80 -3.68
CA GLY A 154 32.79 -15.93 -4.68
C GLY A 154 33.55 -14.72 -4.12
N TYR A 155 33.82 -13.80 -5.04
CA TYR A 155 34.56 -12.57 -4.80
C TYR A 155 33.66 -11.35 -4.86
N TYR A 156 34.14 -10.24 -4.28
CA TYR A 156 33.52 -8.93 -4.35
C TYR A 156 33.08 -8.60 -5.78
N GLY A 157 31.83 -8.14 -5.92
CA GLY A 157 31.24 -7.74 -7.17
C GLY A 157 30.62 -8.88 -7.99
N GLN A 158 30.88 -10.15 -7.67
CA GLN A 158 30.20 -11.27 -8.32
C GLN A 158 28.73 -11.32 -7.95
N SER A 159 27.89 -11.74 -8.91
CA SER A 159 26.45 -11.86 -8.74
C SER A 159 26.00 -13.29 -8.99
N PHE A 160 25.03 -13.75 -8.21
CA PHE A 160 24.47 -15.10 -8.27
C PHE A 160 22.96 -14.98 -8.41
N SER A 161 22.39 -15.69 -9.39
CA SER A 161 20.95 -15.67 -9.68
C SER A 161 20.33 -17.02 -9.41
N TYR A 162 19.16 -17.00 -8.76
CA TYR A 162 18.40 -18.19 -8.42
C TYR A 162 16.94 -17.98 -8.77
N ASP A 163 16.30 -19.05 -9.25
CA ASP A 163 14.89 -19.09 -9.60
C ASP A 163 14.30 -20.45 -9.22
N THR A 164 13.07 -20.71 -9.67
CA THR A 164 12.35 -21.95 -9.39
C THR A 164 12.90 -23.15 -10.15
N SER A 165 13.86 -22.96 -11.06
CA SER A 165 14.46 -24.06 -11.81
C SER A 165 15.29 -24.93 -10.86
N PRO A 166 15.25 -26.26 -11.00
CA PRO A 166 16.11 -27.15 -10.22
C PRO A 166 17.59 -26.81 -10.44
N ASN A 167 18.30 -26.49 -9.36
CA ASN A 167 19.71 -26.12 -9.40
C ASN A 167 20.42 -26.57 -8.12
N TYR A 168 21.56 -27.23 -8.26
CA TYR A 168 22.37 -27.71 -7.14
C TYR A 168 23.00 -26.57 -6.34
N LEU A 169 23.10 -25.37 -6.91
CA LEU A 169 23.54 -24.16 -6.21
C LEU A 169 22.44 -23.55 -5.34
N GLY A 170 21.19 -23.99 -5.44
CA GLY A 170 20.04 -23.44 -4.73
C GLY A 170 18.88 -23.13 -5.66
N SER A 171 17.65 -23.34 -5.19
CA SER A 171 16.42 -23.10 -5.95
C SER A 171 15.36 -22.49 -5.04
N THR A 172 14.60 -21.54 -5.58
CA THR A 172 13.50 -20.88 -4.87
C THR A 172 12.18 -21.66 -4.97
N ALA A 173 12.18 -22.86 -5.57
CA ALA A 173 10.97 -23.65 -5.80
C ALA A 173 10.16 -23.97 -4.52
N LEU A 174 10.82 -24.01 -3.36
CA LEU A 174 10.22 -24.25 -2.06
C LEU A 174 9.82 -22.96 -1.32
N LEU A 175 10.21 -21.77 -1.80
CA LEU A 175 9.93 -20.49 -1.15
C LEU A 175 8.56 -19.96 -1.58
N LYS A 176 7.50 -20.68 -1.21
CA LYS A 176 6.12 -20.38 -1.64
C LYS A 176 5.13 -20.37 -0.49
N ASN A 177 4.16 -19.47 -0.55
CA ASN A 177 3.09 -19.32 0.45
C ASN A 177 3.61 -19.06 1.88
N PHE A 178 4.58 -18.14 2.03
CA PHE A 178 5.06 -17.69 3.33
C PHE A 178 4.82 -16.20 3.54
N ASP A 179 4.58 -15.77 4.78
CA ASP A 179 4.30 -14.36 5.09
C ASP A 179 5.56 -13.50 5.19
N SER A 180 6.71 -14.14 5.41
CA SER A 180 7.98 -13.44 5.51
C SER A 180 9.17 -14.35 5.24
N TYR A 181 10.30 -13.71 4.95
CA TYR A 181 11.58 -14.37 4.69
C TYR A 181 12.71 -13.65 5.41
N ILE A 182 13.50 -14.39 6.18
CA ILE A 182 14.80 -13.95 6.68
C ILE A 182 15.88 -14.45 5.72
N VAL A 183 16.61 -13.51 5.10
CA VAL A 183 17.74 -13.79 4.21
C VAL A 183 19.03 -13.37 4.91
N ASN A 184 19.98 -14.29 5.09
CA ASN A 184 21.27 -14.01 5.71
C ASN A 184 22.44 -14.35 4.79
N LEU A 185 23.52 -13.58 4.93
CA LEU A 185 24.86 -13.98 4.52
C LEU A 185 25.87 -13.43 5.54
N TYR A 186 26.92 -14.20 5.84
CA TYR A 186 27.91 -13.77 6.84
C TYR A 186 28.80 -12.61 6.39
N VAL A 187 28.78 -12.28 5.09
CA VAL A 187 29.38 -11.07 4.52
C VAL A 187 28.31 -10.15 3.95
N ASP A 188 28.70 -8.90 3.72
CA ASP A 188 27.86 -7.91 3.03
C ASP A 188 27.41 -8.41 1.66
N PHE A 189 26.14 -8.20 1.34
CA PHE A 189 25.56 -8.49 0.04
C PHE A 189 24.47 -7.49 -0.30
N ALA A 190 24.04 -7.49 -1.56
CA ALA A 190 22.85 -6.78 -1.98
C ALA A 190 21.97 -7.66 -2.86
N PHE A 191 20.65 -7.53 -2.73
CA PHE A 191 19.76 -7.93 -3.82
C PHE A 191 19.77 -6.86 -4.90
N THR A 192 20.02 -7.27 -6.14
CA THR A 192 20.04 -6.40 -7.33
C THR A 192 19.00 -6.82 -8.38
N ALA A 193 18.36 -7.97 -8.18
CA ALA A 193 17.13 -8.37 -8.84
C ALA A 193 16.30 -9.15 -7.82
N LEU A 194 14.99 -8.95 -7.78
CA LEU A 194 14.09 -9.69 -6.91
C LEU A 194 12.70 -9.72 -7.55
N VAL A 195 12.09 -10.90 -7.60
CA VAL A 195 10.72 -11.08 -8.07
C VAL A 195 9.93 -11.74 -6.96
N LEU A 196 8.93 -11.02 -6.45
CA LEU A 196 7.98 -11.52 -5.47
C LEU A 196 6.62 -11.64 -6.15
N ALA A 197 5.95 -12.78 -5.97
CA ALA A 197 4.59 -12.95 -6.45
C ALA A 197 3.66 -12.95 -5.25
N GLY A 198 2.84 -11.90 -5.16
CA GLY A 198 1.76 -11.86 -4.20
C GLY A 198 0.72 -12.91 -4.60
N ASN A 199 0.62 -13.98 -3.82
CA ASN A 199 -0.43 -14.94 -4.03
C ASN A 199 -1.71 -14.34 -3.47
N ALA A 200 -2.74 -14.23 -4.30
CA ALA A 200 -4.11 -14.27 -3.80
C ALA A 200 -4.35 -15.70 -3.30
N VAL A 201 -3.73 -16.07 -2.18
CA VAL A 201 -4.14 -17.28 -1.48
C VAL A 201 -5.49 -16.94 -0.91
N GLY A 202 -6.54 -17.53 -1.50
CA GLY A 202 -7.89 -17.37 -0.99
C GLY A 202 -7.86 -17.65 0.51
N LEU A 203 -7.96 -16.59 1.30
CA LEU A 203 -8.10 -16.71 2.73
C LEU A 203 -9.34 -17.59 2.96
N PRO A 204 -9.36 -18.46 3.97
CA PRO A 204 -10.61 -19.14 4.32
C PRO A 204 -11.68 -18.08 4.59
N GLY A 205 -12.68 -17.96 3.71
CA GLY A 205 -13.70 -16.92 3.78
C GLY A 205 -13.55 -15.76 2.77
N ASP A 206 -12.42 -15.63 2.09
CA ASP A 206 -12.19 -14.72 0.95
C ASP A 206 -12.75 -15.38 -0.31
N PHE A 207 -14.01 -15.09 -0.57
CA PHE A 207 -14.83 -15.75 -1.57
C PHE A 207 -14.83 -15.02 -2.92
N ASP A 208 -14.43 -13.75 -2.96
CA ASP A 208 -14.20 -13.03 -4.21
C ASP A 208 -12.71 -12.89 -4.59
N LEU A 209 -11.82 -13.43 -3.75
CA LEU A 209 -10.37 -13.55 -3.97
C LEU A 209 -9.70 -12.17 -4.10
N ASP A 210 -10.25 -11.16 -3.43
CA ASP A 210 -9.70 -9.81 -3.41
C ASP A 210 -8.63 -9.60 -2.32
N GLY A 211 -8.42 -10.61 -1.49
CA GLY A 211 -7.36 -10.66 -0.50
C GLY A 211 -7.76 -10.09 0.86
N ASP A 212 -9.04 -9.82 1.12
CA ASP A 212 -9.54 -9.65 2.47
C ASP A 212 -10.76 -10.54 2.74
N VAL A 213 -11.29 -10.52 3.96
CA VAL A 213 -12.51 -11.26 4.33
C VAL A 213 -13.51 -10.24 4.89
N ASP A 214 -14.36 -9.70 4.03
CA ASP A 214 -15.23 -8.58 4.33
C ASP A 214 -16.69 -8.78 3.87
N GLY A 215 -17.47 -7.70 3.76
CA GLY A 215 -18.87 -7.80 3.34
C GLY A 215 -19.06 -8.25 1.89
N ASN A 216 -18.12 -7.96 0.99
CA ASN A 216 -18.14 -8.35 -0.40
C ASN A 216 -17.98 -9.87 -0.55
N ASP A 217 -17.15 -10.51 0.27
CA ASP A 217 -17.05 -11.96 0.31
C ASP A 217 -18.36 -12.61 0.69
N PHE A 218 -19.03 -12.08 1.71
CA PHE A 218 -20.33 -12.58 2.12
C PHE A 218 -21.34 -12.46 0.98
N LEU A 219 -21.31 -11.35 0.22
CA LEU A 219 -22.15 -11.15 -0.96
C LEU A 219 -21.76 -12.10 -2.10
N ALA A 220 -20.48 -12.39 -2.29
CA ALA A 220 -19.98 -13.34 -3.28
C ALA A 220 -20.48 -14.77 -2.97
N TRP A 221 -20.40 -15.17 -1.69
CA TRP A 221 -20.96 -16.42 -1.20
C TRP A 221 -22.48 -16.49 -1.31
N GLN A 222 -23.21 -15.42 -0.99
CA GLN A 222 -24.67 -15.38 -1.16
C GLN A 222 -25.09 -15.62 -2.62
N ARG A 223 -24.29 -15.13 -3.58
CA ARG A 223 -24.54 -15.32 -5.01
C ARG A 223 -24.11 -16.70 -5.50
N ASN A 224 -23.11 -17.31 -4.86
CA ASN A 224 -22.64 -18.65 -5.18
C ASN A 224 -22.18 -19.40 -3.92
N PRO A 225 -23.07 -20.10 -3.20
CA PRO A 225 -22.68 -20.84 -1.99
C PRO A 225 -21.70 -21.99 -2.23
N GLY A 226 -21.43 -22.34 -3.50
CA GLY A 226 -20.45 -23.35 -3.88
C GLY A 226 -19.00 -22.85 -3.84
N VAL A 227 -18.75 -21.55 -3.58
CA VAL A 227 -17.38 -21.00 -3.45
C VAL A 227 -16.68 -21.44 -2.17
N GLY A 228 -17.42 -21.80 -1.12
CA GLY A 228 -16.82 -22.21 0.15
C GLY A 228 -17.85 -22.29 1.29
N ASN A 229 -17.37 -22.61 2.48
CA ASN A 229 -18.23 -22.73 3.66
C ASN A 229 -18.34 -21.37 4.36
N VAL A 230 -19.56 -20.87 4.57
CA VAL A 230 -19.79 -19.59 5.29
C VAL A 230 -19.15 -19.55 6.69
N ALA A 231 -18.90 -20.71 7.30
CA ALA A 231 -18.16 -20.79 8.56
C ALA A 231 -16.71 -20.27 8.43
N ASP A 232 -16.11 -20.39 7.25
CA ASP A 232 -14.76 -19.87 6.96
C ASP A 232 -14.81 -18.33 6.99
N TRP A 233 -15.80 -17.72 6.34
CA TRP A 233 -16.04 -16.27 6.42
C TRP A 233 -16.32 -15.79 7.85
N GLN A 234 -17.19 -16.49 8.59
CA GLN A 234 -17.50 -16.12 9.98
C GLN A 234 -16.27 -16.15 10.89
N SER A 235 -15.36 -17.10 10.66
CA SER A 235 -14.16 -17.27 11.46
C SER A 235 -13.06 -16.28 11.11
N ASN A 236 -13.08 -15.72 9.90
CA ASN A 236 -12.01 -14.87 9.37
C ASN A 236 -12.47 -13.44 9.04
N TYR A 237 -13.73 -13.07 9.26
CA TYR A 237 -14.24 -11.72 8.97
C TYR A 237 -13.37 -10.63 9.61
N GLY A 238 -12.89 -9.71 8.78
CA GLY A 238 -11.92 -8.67 9.15
C GLY A 238 -10.46 -9.13 9.13
N SER A 239 -10.15 -10.25 8.45
CA SER A 239 -8.77 -10.74 8.23
C SER A 239 -8.32 -10.47 6.78
N PRO A 240 -7.11 -9.94 6.57
CA PRO A 240 -6.23 -9.38 7.60
C PRO A 240 -6.89 -8.15 8.21
N LEU A 241 -6.46 -7.73 9.40
CA LEU A 241 -6.97 -6.50 10.02
C LEU A 241 -6.66 -5.33 9.09
N LEU A 242 -7.66 -4.93 8.30
CA LEU A 242 -7.60 -3.80 7.41
C LEU A 242 -7.31 -2.55 8.26
N VAL A 243 -6.05 -2.11 8.26
CA VAL A 243 -5.74 -0.74 8.65
C VAL A 243 -6.36 0.12 7.55
N ALA A 244 -7.56 0.62 7.81
CA ALA A 244 -8.22 1.56 6.91
C ALA A 244 -7.25 2.72 6.63
N ARG A 245 -6.73 2.76 5.41
CA ARG A 245 -5.89 3.86 4.94
C ARG A 245 -6.81 5.07 4.85
N ILE A 246 -6.67 6.01 5.78
CA ILE A 246 -7.35 7.30 5.73
C ILE A 246 -6.69 8.10 4.61
N ALA A 247 -7.02 7.80 3.35
CA ALA A 247 -6.73 8.72 2.27
C ALA A 247 -7.52 9.99 2.57
N ALA A 248 -6.82 11.11 2.72
CA ALA A 248 -7.47 12.40 2.82
C ALA A 248 -8.41 12.53 1.62
N VAL A 249 -9.72 12.48 1.87
CA VAL A 249 -10.73 12.69 0.84
C VAL A 249 -10.48 14.10 0.31
N PRO A 250 -10.17 14.28 -0.98
CA PRO A 250 -10.09 15.62 -1.56
C PRO A 250 -11.44 16.27 -1.30
N GLU A 251 -11.43 17.37 -0.54
CA GLU A 251 -12.67 18.00 -0.08
C GLU A 251 -13.62 18.18 -1.27
N PRO A 252 -14.86 17.65 -1.19
CA PRO A 252 -15.81 17.78 -2.27
C PRO A 252 -15.99 19.26 -2.60
N SER A 253 -16.23 19.57 -3.87
CA SER A 253 -16.53 20.91 -4.42
C SER A 253 -17.70 21.66 -3.74
N ALA A 254 -18.20 21.18 -2.61
CA ALA A 254 -19.19 21.77 -1.72
C ALA A 254 -18.82 23.21 -1.31
N MET A 255 -17.56 23.51 -0.96
CA MET A 255 -17.18 24.90 -0.67
C MET A 255 -17.31 25.81 -1.90
N PHE A 256 -17.00 25.28 -3.08
CA PHE A 256 -17.11 26.02 -4.35
C PHE A 256 -18.58 26.26 -4.73
N LEU A 257 -19.45 25.26 -4.53
CA LEU A 257 -20.89 25.39 -4.76
C LEU A 257 -21.57 26.33 -3.74
N LEU A 258 -21.12 26.33 -2.49
CA LEU A 258 -21.64 27.21 -1.44
C LEU A 258 -21.22 28.67 -1.70
N LEU A 259 -19.98 28.90 -2.15
CA LEU A 259 -19.53 30.22 -2.61
C LEU A 259 -20.31 30.71 -3.84
N LEU A 260 -20.55 29.85 -4.83
CA LEU A 260 -21.37 30.19 -6.00
C LEU A 260 -22.83 30.49 -5.61
N GLY A 261 -23.39 29.72 -4.66
CA GLY A 261 -24.74 29.96 -4.12
C GLY A 261 -24.85 31.29 -3.37
N MET A 262 -23.87 31.63 -2.54
CA MET A 262 -23.83 32.92 -1.84
C MET A 262 -23.66 34.10 -2.82
N LEU A 263 -22.86 33.94 -3.88
CA LEU A 263 -22.70 34.95 -4.92
C LEU A 263 -24.01 35.17 -5.68
N ALA A 264 -24.73 34.10 -6.03
CA ALA A 264 -26.02 34.18 -6.72
C ALA A 264 -27.09 34.89 -5.87
N LEU A 265 -27.14 34.63 -4.56
CA LEU A 265 -28.04 35.32 -3.64
C LEU A 265 -27.69 36.81 -3.50
N PHE A 266 -26.40 37.14 -3.42
CA PHE A 266 -25.93 38.53 -3.32
C PHE A 266 -26.26 39.34 -4.58
N VAL A 267 -26.13 38.72 -5.77
CA VAL A 267 -26.51 39.34 -7.05
C VAL A 267 -28.02 39.49 -7.16
N HIS A 268 -28.80 38.52 -6.67
CA HIS A 268 -30.26 38.59 -6.64
C HIS A 268 -30.77 39.76 -5.78
N GLU A 269 -30.23 39.95 -4.58
CA GLU A 269 -30.61 41.05 -3.70
C GLU A 269 -30.26 42.43 -4.30
N ARG A 270 -29.09 42.56 -4.93
CA ARG A 270 -28.71 43.82 -5.60
C ARG A 270 -29.57 44.16 -6.81
N LEU A 271 -30.08 43.18 -7.54
CA LEU A 271 -30.95 43.40 -8.70
C LEU A 271 -32.38 43.78 -8.29
N ILE A 272 -32.89 43.25 -7.17
CA ILE A 272 -34.23 43.59 -6.66
C ILE A 272 -34.25 44.96 -5.99
N GLY A 273 -33.15 45.39 -5.36
CA GLY A 273 -33.03 46.72 -4.74
C GLY A 273 -33.17 47.90 -5.71
N LEU A 274 -33.03 47.67 -7.03
CA LEU A 274 -33.23 48.70 -8.06
C LEU A 274 -34.71 48.90 -8.46
N HIS A 275 -35.64 48.11 -7.93
CA HIS A 275 -37.07 48.15 -8.30
C HIS A 275 -38.04 48.51 -7.17
N ALA A 276 -37.60 49.01 -6.01
CA ALA A 276 -38.52 49.41 -4.95
C ALA A 276 -39.28 50.72 -5.31
N PRO A 277 -40.63 50.71 -5.45
CA PRO A 277 -41.40 51.94 -5.59
C PRO A 277 -41.55 52.63 -4.24
N SER A 278 -41.15 53.91 -4.19
CA SER A 278 -41.42 54.83 -3.08
C SER A 278 -42.93 55.03 -2.91
N ASN A 279 -43.51 54.44 -1.87
CA ASN A 279 -44.80 54.88 -1.32
C ASN A 279 -44.80 54.72 0.21
N ALA A 280 -44.30 55.74 0.91
CA ALA A 280 -44.53 55.90 2.34
C ALA A 280 -45.60 56.98 2.56
N ILE A 281 -46.74 56.51 3.06
CA ILE A 281 -47.90 57.25 3.54
C ILE A 281 -47.50 58.19 4.68
N LEU A 282 -47.88 59.47 4.62
CA LEU A 282 -47.93 60.36 5.78
C LEU A 282 -49.33 60.96 5.93
N THR A 283 -50.08 60.35 6.84
CA THR A 283 -51.29 60.88 7.48
C THR A 283 -50.98 62.15 8.27
N ARG A 284 -51.80 63.21 8.11
CA ARG A 284 -52.04 64.20 9.17
C ARG A 284 -53.36 64.93 8.98
N PHE A 285 -54.37 64.46 9.71
CA PHE A 285 -55.52 65.25 10.15
C PHE A 285 -55.03 66.40 11.05
N ARG A 286 -55.43 67.65 10.74
CA ARG A 286 -55.60 68.71 11.75
C ARG A 286 -56.77 69.60 11.34
N TRP A 287 -57.87 69.44 12.07
CA TRP A 287 -58.94 70.42 12.23
C TRP A 287 -58.56 71.30 13.43
N VAL A 288 -58.47 72.62 13.23
CA VAL A 288 -58.51 73.62 14.31
C VAL A 288 -59.30 74.81 13.78
N GLU A 289 -60.46 75.06 14.40
CA GLU A 289 -61.28 76.26 14.26
C GLU A 289 -60.57 77.49 14.85
N ALA A 290 -60.76 78.68 14.26
CA ALA A 290 -61.55 79.76 14.88
C ALA A 290 -61.34 81.14 14.22
N HIS A 291 -62.47 81.69 13.74
CA HIS A 291 -63.03 83.02 14.03
C HIS A 291 -62.43 84.35 13.46
N ALA A 292 -63.33 85.05 12.76
CA ALA A 292 -63.78 86.46 12.95
C ALA A 292 -63.34 87.56 11.96
N GLY A 293 -64.34 88.39 11.58
CA GLY A 293 -64.21 89.75 11.00
C GLY A 293 -64.98 89.96 9.68
N GLU A 294 -66.30 90.19 9.70
CA GLU A 294 -66.96 91.52 9.53
C GLU A 294 -66.76 92.16 8.13
N HIS A 295 -67.74 92.06 7.21
CA HIS A 295 -68.83 93.00 6.87
C HIS A 295 -68.45 94.21 5.96
N PRO A 296 -69.41 94.81 5.21
CA PRO A 296 -69.22 95.29 3.84
C PRO A 296 -69.28 96.82 3.71
N ARG A 297 -68.82 97.33 2.58
CA ARG A 297 -69.42 98.42 1.81
C ARG A 297 -68.74 98.56 0.46
#